data_AF-A0A9X5UAR1-F1
#
_entry.id   AF-A0A9X5UAR1-F1
#
_cell.length_a   1.000
_cell.length_b   1.000
_cell.length_c   1.000
_cell.angle_alpha   90.00
_cell.angle_beta   90.00
_cell.angle_gamma   90.00
#
_symmetry.space_group_name_H-M   'P 1'
#
loop_
_entity.id
_entity.type
_entity.pdbx_description
1 polymer ?
#
loop_
_entity_poly.entity_id
_entity_poly.type
_entity_poly.pdbx_seq_one_letter_code
_entity_poly.pdbx_strand_id
1 'polypeptide(L)'
;MYMEPQAFEQTTVNGRPALLVSAAGQTAVYWVVDQPGWVTIRGLTPEQNVHRQIVDHTAVQVSGTDRASVLRIARSTTVGPKPQGPADLPAVLAGINAAGRAAFDGASGAGMLAAVTDPTLIRPALDRALAARPEQVRQIRLVTLYESLGDLVFLSDTELVATWVTVTRPGEQLHPNSRNAELRFVETADGWKVTRSSFCLVMMTTVPGCPRFP
;
A
#
# COMPACT_ATOMS: atom_id res chain seq x y z
N MET A 1 21.01 -1.70 11.11
CA MET A 1 21.21 -0.69 12.17
C MET A 1 19.91 -0.67 12.97
N TYR A 2 19.89 -1.33 14.13
CA TYR A 2 18.72 -1.35 15.00
C TYR A 2 18.70 -0.04 15.78
N MET A 3 17.65 0.77 15.61
CA MET A 3 17.45 1.95 16.46
C MET A 3 17.00 1.47 17.84
N GLU A 4 17.72 1.89 18.87
CA GLU A 4 17.30 1.70 20.26
C GLU A 4 15.96 2.41 20.53
N PRO A 5 15.09 1.84 21.38
CA PRO A 5 13.76 2.38 21.64
C PRO A 5 13.84 3.76 22.31
N GLN A 6 13.31 4.75 21.60
CA GLN A 6 13.06 6.10 22.07
C GLN A 6 11.84 6.14 22.99
N ALA A 7 11.78 7.14 23.89
CA ALA A 7 10.77 7.24 24.94
C ALA A 7 9.32 6.98 24.43
N PHE A 8 8.72 5.92 24.95
CA PHE A 8 7.29 5.63 24.78
C PHE A 8 6.52 6.27 25.93
N GLU A 9 5.51 7.06 25.61
CA GLU A 9 4.62 7.66 26.59
C GLU A 9 3.20 7.15 26.36
N GLN A 10 2.54 6.67 27.42
CA GLN A 10 1.13 6.35 27.37
C GLN A 10 0.31 7.65 27.37
N THR A 11 -0.67 7.73 26.48
CA THR A 11 -1.57 8.88 26.37
C THR A 11 -2.98 8.42 26.04
N THR A 12 -3.88 9.36 25.79
CA THR A 12 -5.24 9.06 25.34
C THR A 12 -5.64 9.91 24.14
N VAL A 13 -6.38 9.27 23.23
CA VAL A 13 -7.02 9.91 22.07
C VAL A 13 -8.51 9.59 22.16
N ASN A 14 -9.35 10.60 22.38
CA ASN A 14 -10.80 10.44 22.49
C ASN A 14 -11.25 9.35 23.48
N GLY A 15 -10.58 9.32 24.65
CA GLY A 15 -10.85 8.32 25.70
C GLY A 15 -10.26 6.93 25.45
N ARG A 16 -9.59 6.70 24.32
CA ARG A 16 -8.93 5.44 24.00
C ARG A 16 -7.46 5.46 24.43
N PRO A 17 -6.92 4.34 24.96
CA PRO A 17 -5.48 4.20 25.19
C PRO A 17 -4.69 4.42 23.90
N ALA A 18 -3.63 5.18 23.98
CA ALA A 18 -2.76 5.51 22.87
C ALA A 18 -1.29 5.49 23.29
N LEU A 19 -0.41 5.25 22.33
CA LEU A 19 1.04 5.30 22.48
C LEU A 19 1.58 6.51 21.74
N LEU A 20 2.32 7.35 22.44
CA LEU A 20 3.05 8.47 21.87
C LEU A 20 4.53 8.09 21.79
N VAL A 21 5.10 8.24 20.59
CA VAL A 21 6.49 7.94 20.27
C VAL A 21 7.15 9.22 19.77
N SER A 22 8.35 9.53 20.24
CA SER A 22 9.12 10.67 19.75
C SER A 22 10.52 10.21 19.35
N ALA A 23 10.85 10.39 18.08
CA ALA A 23 11.91 9.70 17.39
C ALA A 23 12.57 10.59 16.34
N ALA A 24 13.87 10.86 16.44
CA ALA A 24 14.65 11.54 15.38
C ALA A 24 13.99 12.83 14.83
N GLY A 25 13.41 13.67 15.70
CA GLY A 25 12.72 14.91 15.30
C GLY A 25 11.30 14.72 14.78
N GLN A 26 10.77 13.50 14.81
CA GLN A 26 9.38 13.18 14.56
C GLN A 26 8.66 12.78 15.84
N THR A 27 7.37 13.05 15.89
CA THR A 27 6.43 12.59 16.90
C THR A 27 5.32 11.82 16.19
N ALA A 28 4.94 10.68 16.74
CA ALA A 28 3.81 9.90 16.28
C ALA A 28 2.94 9.48 17.45
N VAL A 29 1.62 9.58 17.31
CA VAL A 29 0.67 8.97 18.24
C VAL A 29 -0.10 7.87 17.54
N TYR A 30 -0.24 6.75 18.22
CA TYR A 30 -0.83 5.51 17.73
C TYR A 30 -1.95 5.06 18.67
N TRP A 31 -3.11 4.67 18.14
CA TRP A 31 -4.16 4.02 18.93
C TRP A 31 -4.91 2.98 18.11
N VAL A 32 -5.38 1.95 18.81
CA VAL A 32 -6.15 0.84 18.22
C VAL A 32 -7.65 1.19 18.16
N VAL A 33 -8.28 0.86 17.05
CA VAL A 33 -9.69 1.16 16.77
C VAL A 33 -10.61 -0.01 17.09
N ASP A 34 -10.17 -1.25 16.85
CA ASP A 34 -10.89 -2.51 17.07
C ASP A 34 -10.05 -3.57 17.82
N GLN A 35 -10.73 -4.42 18.58
CA GLN A 35 -10.13 -5.59 19.25
C GLN A 35 -9.79 -6.67 18.21
N PRO A 36 -8.87 -7.62 18.49
CA PRO A 36 -8.46 -8.60 17.49
C PRO A 36 -9.68 -9.47 17.15
N GLY A 37 -10.12 -9.41 15.90
CA GLY A 37 -11.21 -10.22 15.38
C GLY A 37 -10.68 -11.33 14.50
N TRP A 38 -11.22 -12.53 14.64
CA TRP A 38 -10.98 -13.61 13.67
C TRP A 38 -11.72 -13.27 12.37
N VAL A 39 -10.99 -12.97 11.28
CA VAL A 39 -11.60 -12.82 9.95
C VAL A 39 -11.61 -14.19 9.27
N THR A 40 -12.79 -14.80 9.15
CA THR A 40 -12.98 -15.95 8.27
C THR A 40 -13.29 -15.46 6.86
N ILE A 41 -12.39 -15.71 5.91
CA ILE A 41 -12.63 -15.40 4.49
C ILE A 41 -13.57 -16.49 3.94
N ARG A 42 -14.79 -16.10 3.51
CA ARG A 42 -15.70 -17.02 2.83
C ARG A 42 -15.10 -17.45 1.49
N GLY A 43 -15.05 -18.75 1.24
CA GLY A 43 -14.51 -19.34 0.00
C GLY A 43 -13.12 -19.96 0.12
N LEU A 44 -12.47 -19.86 1.30
CA LEU A 44 -11.23 -20.59 1.59
C LEU A 44 -11.50 -21.83 2.46
N THR A 45 -10.73 -22.90 2.26
CA THR A 45 -10.83 -24.10 3.11
C THR A 45 -10.36 -23.80 4.54
N PRO A 46 -10.76 -24.61 5.54
CA PRO A 46 -10.25 -24.46 6.90
C PRO A 46 -8.72 -24.48 6.97
N GLU A 47 -8.03 -25.34 6.21
CA GLU A 47 -6.56 -25.40 6.20
C GLU A 47 -5.92 -24.11 5.65
N GLN A 48 -6.58 -23.44 4.69
CA GLN A 48 -6.16 -22.14 4.15
C GLN A 48 -6.38 -20.97 5.12
N ASN A 49 -7.29 -21.11 6.09
CA ASN A 49 -7.56 -20.10 7.12
C ASN A 49 -6.62 -20.20 8.34
N VAL A 50 -6.03 -21.36 8.62
CA VAL A 50 -5.29 -21.64 9.88
C VAL A 50 -3.94 -20.92 10.00
N HIS A 51 -3.35 -20.42 8.90
CA HIS A 51 -2.02 -19.79 8.91
C HIS A 51 -2.03 -18.26 9.01
N ARG A 52 -3.19 -17.63 9.23
CA ARG A 52 -3.30 -16.18 9.32
C ARG A 52 -3.76 -15.73 10.70
N GLN A 53 -2.83 -15.77 11.65
CA GLN A 53 -2.88 -14.87 12.79
C GLN A 53 -2.52 -13.46 12.30
N ILE A 54 -3.35 -12.90 11.40
CA ILE A 54 -3.32 -11.46 11.17
C ILE A 54 -4.02 -10.90 12.40
N VAL A 55 -3.23 -10.30 13.28
CA VAL A 55 -3.76 -9.50 14.36
C VAL A 55 -4.32 -8.23 13.70
N ASP A 56 -5.47 -8.37 13.02
CA ASP A 56 -6.15 -7.29 12.29
C ASP A 56 -6.73 -6.33 13.32
N HIS A 57 -5.84 -5.49 13.84
CA HIS A 57 -6.21 -4.27 14.52
C HIS A 57 -6.13 -3.14 13.50
N THR A 58 -7.28 -2.59 13.15
CA THR A 58 -7.35 -1.25 12.61
C THR A 58 -6.74 -0.32 13.65
N ALA A 59 -5.66 0.35 13.29
CA ALA A 59 -5.04 1.34 14.13
C ALA A 59 -4.87 2.64 13.36
N VAL A 60 -4.87 3.75 14.09
CA VAL A 60 -4.57 5.06 13.53
C VAL A 60 -3.23 5.52 14.04
N GLN A 61 -2.41 5.99 13.12
CA GLN A 61 -1.18 6.71 13.41
C GLN A 61 -1.28 8.13 12.86
N VAL A 62 -0.99 9.12 13.70
CA VAL A 62 -0.79 10.51 13.29
C VAL A 62 0.66 10.86 13.57
N SER A 63 1.40 11.28 12.55
CA SER A 63 2.82 11.65 12.67
C SER A 63 3.09 13.07 12.17
N GLY A 64 4.15 13.69 12.71
CA GLY A 64 4.57 15.04 12.36
C GLY A 64 5.78 15.48 13.17
N THR A 65 6.34 16.65 12.87
CA THR A 65 7.51 17.19 13.60
C THR A 65 7.14 17.99 14.84
N ASP A 66 5.89 18.45 14.94
CA ASP A 66 5.38 19.21 16.09
C ASP A 66 4.42 18.34 16.93
N ARG A 67 4.84 18.04 18.16
CA ARG A 67 4.09 17.21 19.10
C ARG A 67 2.69 17.77 19.41
N ALA A 68 2.56 19.09 19.55
CA ALA A 68 1.28 19.72 19.86
C ALA A 68 0.27 19.54 18.72
N SER A 69 0.70 19.75 17.48
CA SER A 69 -0.11 19.52 16.28
C SER A 69 -0.48 18.06 16.10
N VAL A 70 0.45 17.13 16.32
CA VAL A 70 0.16 15.68 16.25
C VAL A 70 -0.94 15.28 17.23
N LEU A 71 -0.82 15.69 18.49
CA LEU A 71 -1.84 15.39 19.51
C LEU A 71 -3.18 16.07 19.22
N ARG A 72 -3.16 17.32 18.72
CA ARG A 72 -4.38 18.05 18.34
C ARG A 72 -5.10 17.34 17.20
N ILE A 73 -4.39 16.95 16.14
CA ILE A 73 -4.95 16.23 15.00
C ILE A 73 -5.51 14.89 15.46
N ALA A 74 -4.73 14.09 16.20
CA ALA A 74 -5.17 12.80 16.69
C ALA A 74 -6.45 12.88 17.52
N ARG A 75 -6.55 13.84 18.44
CA ARG A 75 -7.76 14.06 19.25
C ARG A 75 -8.94 14.55 18.41
N SER A 76 -8.70 15.27 17.31
CA SER A 76 -9.78 15.64 16.39
C SER A 76 -10.19 14.52 15.42
N THR A 77 -9.42 13.44 15.31
CA THR A 77 -9.70 12.35 14.38
C THR A 77 -10.89 11.52 14.85
N THR A 78 -11.88 11.39 13.96
CA THR A 78 -12.98 10.43 14.07
C THR A 78 -12.76 9.29 13.09
N VAL A 79 -12.87 8.05 13.58
CA VAL A 79 -12.81 6.86 12.72
C VAL A 79 -14.23 6.36 12.51
N GLY A 80 -14.66 6.33 11.24
CA GLY A 80 -15.94 5.77 10.85
C GLY A 80 -15.96 4.23 10.97
N PRO A 81 -17.11 3.59 10.71
CA PRO A 81 -17.18 2.13 10.65
C PRO A 81 -16.26 1.60 9.54
N LYS A 82 -15.72 0.38 9.73
CA LYS A 82 -14.98 -0.33 8.69
C LYS A 82 -15.87 -0.47 7.45
N PRO A 83 -15.39 -0.12 6.24
CA PRO A 83 -16.13 -0.34 5.00
C PRO A 83 -16.49 -1.82 4.84
N GLN A 84 -17.68 -2.11 4.30
CA GLN A 84 -18.18 -3.48 4.14
C GLN A 84 -17.33 -4.33 3.16
N GLY A 85 -16.42 -3.71 2.41
CA GLY A 85 -15.67 -4.34 1.34
C GLY A 85 -16.54 -4.69 0.14
N PRO A 86 -15.95 -5.18 -0.97
CA PRO A 86 -16.71 -5.53 -2.17
C PRO A 86 -17.57 -6.77 -1.96
N ALA A 87 -18.72 -6.82 -2.64
CA ALA A 87 -19.66 -7.95 -2.57
C ALA A 87 -19.08 -9.24 -3.20
N ASP A 88 -18.30 -9.12 -4.27
CA ASP A 88 -17.62 -10.23 -4.95
C ASP A 88 -16.09 -10.09 -4.79
N LEU A 89 -15.62 -10.45 -3.60
CA LEU A 89 -14.21 -10.37 -3.26
C LEU A 89 -13.32 -11.19 -4.23
N PRO A 90 -13.64 -12.44 -4.62
CA PRO A 90 -12.84 -13.17 -5.60
C PRO A 90 -12.66 -12.45 -6.94
N ALA A 91 -13.72 -11.87 -7.50
CA ALA A 91 -13.63 -11.15 -8.76
C ALA A 91 -12.78 -9.87 -8.63
N VAL A 92 -12.97 -9.11 -7.54
CA VAL A 92 -12.19 -7.90 -7.27
C VAL A 92 -10.72 -8.23 -7.08
N LEU A 93 -10.40 -9.29 -6.34
CA LEU A 93 -9.01 -9.74 -6.18
C LEU A 93 -8.40 -10.14 -7.52
N ALA A 94 -9.11 -10.87 -8.38
CA ALA A 94 -8.61 -11.20 -9.72
C ALA A 94 -8.33 -9.93 -10.55
N GLY A 95 -9.22 -8.93 -10.48
CA GLY A 95 -9.04 -7.64 -11.14
C GLY A 95 -7.82 -6.86 -10.65
N ILE A 96 -7.63 -6.76 -9.33
CA ILE A 96 -6.47 -6.08 -8.71
C ILE A 96 -5.16 -6.78 -9.10
N ASN A 97 -5.14 -8.11 -9.09
CA ASN A 97 -3.97 -8.89 -9.53
C ASN A 97 -3.63 -8.62 -10.99
N ALA A 98 -4.64 -8.66 -11.86
CA ALA A 98 -4.46 -8.35 -13.28
C ALA A 98 -3.92 -6.93 -13.47
N ALA A 99 -4.46 -5.93 -12.74
CA ALA A 99 -4.02 -4.55 -12.81
C ALA A 99 -2.57 -4.37 -12.36
N GLY A 100 -2.19 -4.96 -11.21
CA GLY A 100 -0.83 -4.89 -10.69
C GLY A 100 0.17 -5.54 -11.64
N ARG A 101 -0.14 -6.74 -12.14
CA ARG A 101 0.70 -7.42 -13.13
C ARG A 101 0.79 -6.65 -14.44
N ALA A 102 -0.31 -6.11 -14.95
CA ALA A 102 -0.27 -5.29 -16.17
C ALA A 102 0.58 -4.02 -16.01
N ALA A 103 0.58 -3.41 -14.81
CA ALA A 103 1.39 -2.24 -14.51
C ALA A 103 2.90 -2.55 -14.41
N PHE A 104 3.28 -3.74 -13.93
CA PHE A 104 4.67 -4.06 -13.58
C PHE A 104 5.24 -5.29 -14.29
N ASP A 105 4.50 -6.40 -14.39
CA ASP A 105 4.93 -7.65 -15.04
C ASP A 105 4.84 -7.59 -16.56
N GLY A 106 5.97 -7.29 -17.20
CA GLY A 106 6.20 -7.68 -18.60
C GLY A 106 5.59 -6.80 -19.68
N ALA A 107 4.91 -5.70 -19.34
CA ALA A 107 4.45 -4.75 -20.36
C ALA A 107 5.56 -3.78 -20.80
N SER A 108 5.66 -3.53 -22.11
CA SER A 108 6.40 -2.40 -22.67
C SER A 108 5.42 -1.26 -22.98
N GLY A 109 5.76 -0.04 -22.58
CA GLY A 109 5.07 1.20 -22.96
C GLY A 109 3.56 1.18 -22.67
N ALA A 110 2.76 1.04 -23.73
CA ALA A 110 1.30 1.21 -23.71
C ALA A 110 0.57 0.25 -22.75
N GLY A 111 1.07 -0.98 -22.56
CA GLY A 111 0.45 -1.94 -21.64
C GLY A 111 0.56 -1.49 -20.17
N MET A 112 1.69 -0.90 -19.78
CA MET A 112 1.87 -0.33 -18.44
C MET A 112 0.92 0.86 -18.24
N LEU A 113 0.85 1.75 -19.24
CA LEU A 113 0.00 2.94 -19.17
C LEU A 113 -1.49 2.58 -19.05
N ALA A 114 -1.95 1.55 -19.76
CA ALA A 114 -3.35 1.11 -19.68
C ALA A 114 -3.75 0.60 -18.29
N ALA A 115 -2.80 0.21 -17.45
CA ALA A 115 -3.02 -0.29 -16.10
C ALA A 115 -2.93 0.79 -15.01
N VAL A 116 -2.67 2.04 -15.37
CA VAL A 116 -2.43 3.14 -14.42
C VAL A 116 -3.46 4.25 -14.61
N THR A 117 -3.88 4.88 -13.51
CA THR A 117 -4.73 6.07 -13.59
C THR A 117 -3.97 7.23 -14.25
N ASP A 118 -4.65 8.06 -15.03
CA ASP A 118 -4.09 9.24 -15.71
C ASP A 118 -2.84 8.95 -16.58
N PRO A 119 -2.92 8.01 -17.55
CA PRO A 119 -1.76 7.58 -18.34
C PRO A 119 -1.08 8.70 -19.14
N THR A 120 -1.83 9.75 -19.51
CA THR A 120 -1.34 10.90 -20.26
C THR A 120 -0.28 11.69 -19.49
N LEU A 121 -0.36 11.72 -18.16
CA LEU A 121 0.59 12.43 -17.30
C LEU A 121 1.88 11.64 -17.04
N ILE A 122 1.84 10.32 -17.24
CA ILE A 122 2.99 9.43 -17.00
C ILE A 122 3.76 9.17 -18.28
N ARG A 123 3.06 9.09 -19.41
CA ARG A 123 3.60 8.73 -20.73
C ARG A 123 4.94 9.43 -21.05
N PRO A 124 5.10 10.76 -20.92
CA PRO A 124 6.36 11.41 -21.26
C PRO A 124 7.55 10.92 -20.42
N ALA A 125 7.33 10.63 -19.13
CA ALA A 125 8.38 10.14 -18.24
C ALA A 125 8.71 8.68 -18.54
N LEU A 126 7.69 7.85 -18.79
CA LEU A 126 7.87 6.45 -19.14
C LEU A 126 8.57 6.29 -20.50
N ASP A 127 8.20 7.08 -21.50
CA ASP A 127 8.83 7.05 -22.83
C ASP A 127 10.33 7.41 -22.74
N ARG A 128 10.68 8.44 -21.97
CA ARG A 128 12.09 8.78 -21.68
C ARG A 128 12.83 7.65 -20.98
N ALA A 129 12.19 7.00 -20.00
CA ALA A 129 12.77 5.89 -19.26
C ALA A 129 13.00 4.66 -20.15
N LEU A 130 12.03 4.34 -21.02
CA LEU A 130 12.13 3.26 -22.00
C LEU A 130 13.21 3.55 -23.04
N ALA A 131 13.37 4.80 -23.47
CA ALA A 131 14.44 5.20 -24.39
C ALA A 131 15.83 5.12 -23.74
N ALA A 132 15.96 5.55 -22.48
CA ALA A 132 17.25 5.62 -21.79
C ALA A 132 17.69 4.31 -21.13
N ARG A 133 16.73 3.53 -20.61
CA ARG A 133 16.97 2.35 -19.77
C ARG A 133 15.93 1.23 -20.06
N PRO A 134 15.77 0.80 -21.32
CA PRO A 134 14.70 -0.14 -21.71
C PRO A 134 14.72 -1.43 -20.89
N GLU A 135 15.91 -2.00 -20.69
CA GLU A 135 16.07 -3.27 -19.96
C GLU A 135 15.74 -3.13 -18.48
N GLN A 136 16.07 -2.00 -17.84
CA GLN A 136 15.72 -1.79 -16.43
C GLN A 136 14.22 -1.62 -16.23
N VAL A 137 13.50 -1.03 -17.19
CA VAL A 137 12.03 -0.92 -17.14
C VAL A 137 11.40 -2.29 -17.35
N ARG A 138 11.85 -3.04 -18.37
CA ARG A 138 11.33 -4.37 -18.74
C ARG A 138 11.60 -5.45 -17.71
N GLN A 139 12.50 -5.22 -16.78
CA GLN A 139 12.87 -6.15 -15.72
C GLN A 139 12.02 -5.99 -14.46
N ILE A 140 11.21 -4.94 -14.33
CA ILE A 140 10.39 -4.76 -13.13
C ILE A 140 9.34 -5.87 -13.07
N ARG A 141 9.18 -6.50 -11.90
CA ARG A 141 8.22 -7.59 -11.70
C ARG A 141 7.49 -7.39 -10.37
N LEU A 142 6.19 -7.56 -10.39
CA LEU A 142 5.36 -7.66 -9.21
C LEU A 142 5.40 -9.11 -8.70
N VAL A 143 6.19 -9.35 -7.66
CA VAL A 143 6.41 -10.72 -7.17
C VAL A 143 5.25 -11.21 -6.32
N THR A 144 4.66 -10.34 -5.51
CA THR A 144 3.59 -10.76 -4.60
C THR A 144 2.42 -9.80 -4.65
N LEU A 145 1.29 -10.32 -5.12
CA LEU A 145 -0.03 -9.96 -4.61
C LEU A 145 -0.76 -11.19 -4.02
N TYR A 146 -0.26 -12.42 -4.23
CA TYR A 146 -1.12 -13.62 -4.24
C TYR A 146 -0.72 -14.84 -3.40
N GLU A 147 0.39 -14.86 -2.65
CA GLU A 147 0.70 -16.02 -1.78
C GLU A 147 0.50 -15.72 -0.29
N SER A 148 0.82 -14.50 0.11
CA SER A 148 0.24 -13.82 1.25
C SER A 148 -0.26 -12.50 0.72
N LEU A 149 -1.58 -12.27 0.76
CA LEU A 149 -2.08 -10.92 0.60
C LEU A 149 -1.42 -10.14 1.72
N GLY A 150 -0.46 -9.27 1.41
CA GLY A 150 -0.15 -8.18 2.31
C GLY A 150 -1.44 -7.44 2.63
N ASP A 151 -1.54 -6.86 3.81
CA ASP A 151 -2.81 -6.38 4.36
C ASP A 151 -3.55 -5.51 3.34
N LEU A 152 -4.66 -6.06 2.81
CA LEU A 152 -5.51 -5.39 1.84
C LEU A 152 -6.52 -4.54 2.60
N VAL A 153 -6.45 -3.24 2.39
CA VAL A 153 -7.32 -2.28 3.05
C VAL A 153 -8.25 -1.69 2.01
N PHE A 154 -9.51 -2.15 2.00
CA PHE A 154 -10.57 -1.52 1.22
C PHE A 154 -10.94 -0.18 1.85
N LEU A 155 -10.80 0.88 1.07
CA LEU A 155 -11.17 2.25 1.46
C LEU A 155 -12.60 2.56 0.99
N SER A 156 -13.05 1.91 -0.08
CA SER A 156 -14.44 1.85 -0.54
C SER A 156 -14.70 0.52 -1.27
N ASP A 157 -15.86 0.41 -1.93
CA ASP A 157 -16.16 -0.65 -2.91
C ASP A 157 -15.27 -0.59 -4.16
N THR A 158 -14.79 0.60 -4.49
CA THR A 158 -14.06 0.97 -5.71
C THR A 158 -12.61 1.36 -5.44
N GLU A 159 -12.14 1.28 -4.21
CA GLU A 159 -10.80 1.71 -3.83
C GLU A 159 -10.16 0.80 -2.79
N LEU A 160 -8.89 0.46 -3.01
CA LEU A 160 -8.12 -0.41 -2.15
C LEU A 160 -6.66 0.01 -2.05
N VAL A 161 -6.04 -0.22 -0.90
CA VAL A 161 -4.60 -0.17 -0.69
C VAL A 161 -4.09 -1.59 -0.40
N ALA A 162 -3.11 -2.04 -1.18
CA ALA A 162 -2.32 -3.22 -0.88
C ALA A 162 -1.01 -2.77 -0.22
N THR A 163 -0.78 -3.25 0.99
CA THR A 163 0.47 -3.03 1.73
C THR A 163 1.44 -4.20 1.51
N TRP A 164 2.72 -4.01 1.83
CA TRP A 164 3.75 -5.06 1.74
C TRP A 164 3.92 -5.66 0.34
N VAL A 165 3.62 -4.87 -0.70
CA VAL A 165 3.77 -5.33 -2.08
C VAL A 165 5.24 -5.36 -2.42
N THR A 166 5.71 -6.51 -2.88
CA THR A 166 7.10 -6.67 -3.31
C THR A 166 7.21 -6.55 -4.82
N VAL A 167 8.08 -5.63 -5.24
CA VAL A 167 8.46 -5.42 -6.64
C VAL A 167 9.96 -5.68 -6.78
N THR A 168 10.36 -6.53 -7.72
CA THR A 168 11.76 -6.94 -7.91
C THR A 168 12.20 -6.81 -9.36
N ARG A 169 13.50 -7.06 -9.58
CA ARG A 169 14.08 -7.33 -10.90
C ARG A 169 14.56 -8.79 -10.99
N PRO A 170 14.57 -9.45 -12.17
CA PRO A 170 15.22 -10.75 -12.36
C PRO A 170 16.64 -10.77 -11.81
N GLY A 171 16.93 -11.75 -10.94
CA GLY A 171 18.22 -11.91 -10.28
C GLY A 171 18.38 -11.15 -8.96
N GLU A 172 17.43 -10.29 -8.60
CA GLU A 172 17.38 -9.67 -7.28
C GLU A 172 16.84 -10.71 -6.28
N GLN A 173 17.65 -11.10 -5.29
CA GLN A 173 17.12 -11.90 -4.18
C GLN A 173 16.08 -11.06 -3.44
N LEU A 174 14.94 -11.67 -3.14
CA LEU A 174 13.96 -11.12 -2.21
C LEU A 174 14.64 -10.92 -0.85
N HIS A 175 15.22 -9.75 -0.63
CA HIS A 175 15.73 -9.39 0.68
C HIS A 175 14.57 -9.20 1.64
N PRO A 176 14.73 -9.48 2.94
CA PRO A 176 13.75 -9.10 3.97
C PRO A 176 13.46 -7.59 4.01
N ASN A 177 14.36 -6.78 3.40
CA ASN A 177 14.24 -5.34 3.22
C ASN A 177 13.84 -4.95 1.79
N SER A 178 13.34 -5.89 0.99
CA SER A 178 12.77 -5.59 -0.33
C SER A 178 11.73 -4.50 -0.16
N ARG A 179 11.67 -3.57 -1.11
CA ARG A 179 10.84 -2.37 -1.00
C ARG A 179 9.38 -2.77 -0.85
N ASN A 180 8.90 -2.79 0.38
CA ASN A 180 7.49 -2.86 0.69
C ASN A 180 6.87 -1.59 0.13
N ALA A 181 6.14 -1.75 -0.97
CA ALA A 181 5.39 -0.67 -1.58
C ALA A 181 3.96 -0.74 -1.07
N GLU A 182 3.40 0.45 -0.81
CA GLU A 182 1.96 0.61 -0.69
C GLU A 182 1.41 0.94 -2.08
N LEU A 183 0.60 0.04 -2.61
CA LEU A 183 -0.06 0.21 -3.88
C LEU A 183 -1.53 0.54 -3.67
N ARG A 184 -1.93 1.73 -4.10
CA ARG A 184 -3.34 2.11 -4.17
C ARG A 184 -3.90 1.75 -5.53
N PHE A 185 -5.07 1.11 -5.52
CA PHE A 185 -5.84 0.70 -6.66
C PHE A 185 -7.20 1.38 -6.63
N VAL A 186 -7.71 1.72 -7.82
CA VAL A 186 -9.03 2.31 -8.01
C VAL A 186 -9.74 1.58 -9.14
N GLU A 187 -11.01 1.25 -8.95
CA GLU A 187 -11.88 0.74 -9.98
C GLU A 187 -12.33 1.88 -10.91
N THR A 188 -12.13 1.69 -12.19
CA THR A 188 -12.54 2.63 -13.25
C THR A 188 -13.54 1.95 -14.18
N ALA A 189 -14.09 2.69 -15.14
CA ALA A 189 -14.92 2.09 -16.19
C ALA A 189 -14.20 0.99 -16.98
N ASP A 190 -12.86 1.04 -17.05
CA ASP A 190 -12.00 0.06 -17.73
C ASP A 190 -11.42 -0.99 -16.77
N GLY A 191 -12.04 -1.16 -15.59
CA GLY A 191 -11.61 -2.06 -14.52
C GLY A 191 -10.61 -1.43 -13.56
N TRP A 192 -10.03 -2.27 -12.71
CA TRP A 192 -9.06 -1.86 -11.68
C TRP A 192 -7.76 -1.32 -12.29
N LYS A 193 -7.25 -0.23 -11.72
CA LYS A 193 -6.00 0.44 -12.12
C LYS A 193 -5.14 0.73 -10.90
N VAL A 194 -3.81 0.71 -11.08
CA VAL A 194 -2.86 1.27 -10.11
C VAL A 194 -2.93 2.78 -10.17
N THR A 195 -2.96 3.48 -9.03
CA THR A 195 -2.90 4.95 -9.08
C THR A 195 -1.58 5.45 -9.65
N ARG A 196 -1.60 6.58 -10.37
CA ARG A 196 -0.40 7.27 -10.85
C ARG A 196 0.68 7.38 -9.79
N SER A 197 0.29 7.77 -8.58
CA SER A 197 1.23 8.00 -7.48
C SER A 197 1.90 6.71 -7.03
N SER A 198 1.16 5.62 -6.86
CA SER A 198 1.73 4.31 -6.51
C SER A 198 2.63 3.77 -7.63
N PHE A 199 2.24 3.94 -8.90
CA PHE A 199 3.11 3.60 -10.03
C PHE A 199 4.42 4.39 -10.00
N CYS A 200 4.36 5.72 -9.89
CA CYS A 200 5.55 6.57 -9.85
C CYS A 200 6.43 6.29 -8.62
N LEU A 201 5.84 5.93 -7.47
CA LEU A 201 6.57 5.56 -6.27
C LEU A 201 7.41 4.30 -6.48
N VAL A 202 6.81 3.25 -7.05
CA VAL A 202 7.52 2.01 -7.39
C VAL A 202 8.61 2.26 -8.44
N MET A 203 8.29 3.04 -9.47
CA MET A 203 9.13 3.20 -10.64
C MET A 203 10.25 4.24 -10.49
N MET A 204 10.37 4.93 -9.35
CA MET A 204 11.18 6.15 -9.23
C MET A 204 12.67 6.02 -9.56
N THR A 205 13.26 4.83 -9.43
CA THR A 205 14.68 4.60 -9.76
C THR A 205 14.89 4.44 -11.27
N THR A 206 13.84 4.10 -12.00
CA THR A 206 13.87 3.81 -13.43
C THR A 206 13.13 4.85 -14.27
N VAL A 207 12.13 5.56 -13.70
CA VAL A 207 11.32 6.59 -14.35
C VAL A 207 11.50 7.95 -13.66
N PRO A 208 12.61 8.67 -13.94
CA PRO A 208 12.84 10.01 -13.39
C PRO A 208 11.80 11.02 -13.88
N GLY A 209 11.37 11.91 -12.97
CA GLY A 209 10.40 12.96 -13.30
C GLY A 209 8.96 12.48 -13.44
N CYS A 210 8.66 11.25 -13.02
CA CYS A 210 7.29 10.77 -12.84
C CYS A 210 6.62 11.62 -11.72
N PRO A 211 5.49 12.30 -11.98
CA PRO A 211 4.84 13.13 -10.98
C PRO A 211 4.43 12.30 -9.76
N ARG A 212 4.90 12.71 -8.58
CA ARG A 212 4.33 12.25 -7.30
C ARG A 212 3.26 13.24 -6.88
N PHE A 213 2.47 12.92 -5.85
CA PHE A 213 1.58 13.92 -5.25
C PHE A 213 2.32 15.25 -5.00
N PRO A 214 1.66 16.42 -5.13
CA PRO A 214 2.13 17.61 -4.42
C PRO A 214 2.17 17.39 -2.91
#